data_AF-A0A5Y2KI60-F1
#
_entry.id   AF-A0A5Y2KI60-F1
#
_cell.length_a   1.000
_cell.length_b   1.000
_cell.length_c   1.000
_cell.angle_alpha   90.00
_cell.angle_beta   90.00
_cell.angle_gamma   90.00
#
_symmetry.space_group_name_H-M   'P 1'
#
loop_
_entity.id
_entity.type
_entity.pdbx_description
1 polymer ?
#
loop_
_entity_poly.entity_id
_entity_poly.type
_entity_poly.pdbx_seq_one_letter_code
_entity_poly.pdbx_strand_id
1 'polypeptide(L)'
;ISLRGGINLYAYAPNPLSWIDPLGLRKSCSGFSSADDAARSALSKYNPMSIFKNREYGGIIFRAKDGSYGYTRGRLGTGRTAPTFKDSAGGLPKGSTPVGQYHTHGDYSDSGFNRTNKAGDYHNSDQFSSKDIFIHNQANGSYPGYTDALGTPSGGFWKIFGRVSGPDDAIPL
;
A
#
# COMPACT_ATOMS: atom_id res chain seq x y z
N ILE A 1 -11.57 -32.47 35.23
CA ILE A 1 -10.84 -33.26 34.21
C ILE A 1 -11.47 -33.02 32.85
N SER A 2 -10.64 -32.73 31.86
CA SER A 2 -10.89 -32.09 30.55
C SER A 2 -11.43 -33.02 29.45
N LEU A 3 -11.87 -32.43 28.31
CA LEU A 3 -11.43 -32.68 26.90
C LEU A 3 -12.32 -31.88 25.93
N ARG A 4 -11.85 -30.76 25.34
CA ARG A 4 -11.24 -30.63 23.99
C ARG A 4 -12.16 -30.96 22.79
N GLY A 5 -12.35 -29.96 21.91
CA GLY A 5 -12.84 -30.12 20.52
C GLY A 5 -13.90 -29.07 20.19
N GLY A 6 -13.56 -27.85 19.81
CA GLY A 6 -13.06 -27.52 18.48
C GLY A 6 -13.89 -26.35 17.97
N ILE A 7 -13.40 -25.12 18.15
CA ILE A 7 -14.00 -23.94 17.54
C ILE A 7 -13.77 -24.10 16.03
N ASN A 8 -14.84 -24.37 15.30
CA ASN A 8 -14.79 -24.55 13.87
C ASN A 8 -14.50 -23.19 13.23
N LEU A 9 -13.24 -22.97 12.84
CA LEU A 9 -12.71 -21.74 12.27
C LEU A 9 -13.05 -21.64 10.76
N TYR A 10 -14.29 -21.93 10.38
CA TYR A 10 -14.81 -21.60 9.05
C TYR A 10 -15.81 -20.46 9.18
N ALA A 11 -15.32 -19.30 9.62
CA ALA A 11 -15.99 -18.06 9.27
C ALA A 11 -15.91 -17.92 7.74
N TYR A 12 -17.04 -18.11 7.07
CA TYR A 12 -17.22 -17.73 5.67
C TYR A 12 -16.90 -16.23 5.55
N ALA A 13 -15.75 -15.88 4.98
CA ALA A 13 -15.48 -14.51 4.60
C ALA A 13 -16.35 -14.13 3.39
N PRO A 14 -16.89 -12.90 3.33
CA PRO A 14 -18.04 -12.55 2.49
C PRO A 14 -17.72 -12.63 0.99
N ASN A 15 -18.72 -13.08 0.24
CA ASN A 15 -18.80 -13.14 -1.22
C ASN A 15 -18.01 -12.01 -1.96
N PRO A 16 -16.99 -12.33 -2.80
CA PRO A 16 -16.06 -11.35 -3.37
C PRO A 16 -16.55 -10.63 -4.65
N LEU A 17 -17.82 -10.76 -5.03
CA LEU A 17 -18.34 -10.27 -6.33
C LEU A 17 -18.85 -8.81 -6.34
N SER A 18 -18.84 -8.09 -5.20
CA SER A 18 -19.49 -6.77 -5.10
C SER A 18 -18.56 -5.61 -4.72
N TRP A 19 -17.24 -5.74 -4.88
CA TRP A 19 -16.30 -4.62 -4.63
C TRP A 19 -15.98 -3.79 -5.87
N ILE A 20 -16.80 -3.92 -6.92
CA ILE A 20 -16.95 -2.88 -7.93
C ILE A 20 -17.98 -1.92 -7.33
N ASP A 21 -17.53 -0.77 -6.80
CA ASP A 21 -18.41 0.37 -6.49
C ASP A 21 -18.88 0.97 -7.83
N PRO A 22 -20.10 0.65 -8.31
CA PRO A 22 -20.58 1.09 -9.62
C PRO A 22 -21.10 2.53 -9.56
N LEU A 23 -21.19 3.12 -8.35
CA LEU A 23 -21.84 4.40 -8.09
C LEU A 23 -20.83 5.53 -7.78
N GLY A 24 -19.55 5.22 -7.57
CA GLY A 24 -18.49 6.24 -7.44
C GLY A 24 -18.67 7.16 -6.22
N LEU A 25 -19.39 6.72 -5.19
CA LEU A 25 -19.74 7.52 -4.01
C LEU A 25 -18.68 7.52 -2.90
N ARG A 26 -17.61 6.70 -3.04
CA ARG A 26 -16.43 6.84 -2.18
C ARG A 26 -15.74 8.16 -2.50
N LYS A 27 -15.51 8.99 -1.46
CA LYS A 27 -14.74 10.26 -1.50
C LYS A 27 -13.70 10.17 -2.61
N SER A 28 -13.77 11.12 -3.54
CA SER A 28 -12.90 11.23 -4.70
C SER A 28 -11.47 10.83 -4.35
N CYS A 29 -10.75 10.21 -5.28
CA CYS A 29 -9.31 9.96 -5.17
C CYS A 29 -8.47 11.27 -5.09
N SER A 30 -9.09 12.38 -4.66
CA SER A 30 -8.62 13.77 -4.59
C SER A 30 -9.45 14.52 -3.54
N GLY A 31 -9.00 15.71 -3.10
CA GLY A 31 -9.69 16.52 -2.09
C GLY A 31 -9.23 16.28 -0.66
N PHE A 32 -8.08 15.64 -0.46
CA PHE A 32 -7.47 15.46 0.85
C PHE A 32 -6.69 16.71 1.27
N SER A 33 -6.62 16.96 2.58
CA SER A 33 -5.88 18.10 3.16
C SER A 33 -4.37 17.90 3.14
N SER A 34 -3.90 16.65 3.07
CA SER A 34 -2.48 16.31 3.09
C SER A 34 -2.17 15.07 2.24
N ALA A 35 -0.89 14.91 1.88
CA ALA A 35 -0.39 13.70 1.22
C ALA A 35 -0.58 12.45 2.10
N ASP A 36 -0.44 12.60 3.42
CA ASP A 36 -0.61 11.51 4.38
C ASP A 36 -2.07 11.04 4.44
N ASP A 37 -3.04 11.96 4.42
CA ASP A 37 -4.47 11.60 4.41
C ASP A 37 -4.85 10.87 3.11
N ALA A 38 -4.30 11.33 1.97
CA ALA A 38 -4.46 10.66 0.70
C ALA A 38 -3.85 9.24 0.74
N ALA A 39 -2.65 9.11 1.30
CA ALA A 39 -1.98 7.83 1.48
C ALA A 39 -2.77 6.87 2.38
N ARG A 40 -3.22 7.31 3.57
CA ARG A 40 -4.05 6.49 4.47
C ARG A 40 -5.34 6.04 3.80
N SER A 41 -5.98 6.91 3.01
CA SER A 41 -7.17 6.55 2.25
C SER A 41 -6.89 5.48 1.19
N ALA A 42 -5.78 5.61 0.47
CA ALA A 42 -5.34 4.63 -0.50
C ALA A 42 -5.02 3.27 0.15
N LEU A 43 -4.21 3.27 1.20
CA LEU A 43 -3.81 2.05 1.91
C LEU A 43 -5.00 1.36 2.56
N SER A 44 -5.92 2.12 3.20
CA SER A 44 -7.16 1.56 3.76
C SER A 44 -8.03 0.88 2.71
N LYS A 45 -7.99 1.37 1.46
CA LYS A 45 -8.71 0.78 0.34
C LYS A 45 -8.01 -0.48 -0.18
N TYR A 46 -6.70 -0.42 -0.42
CA TYR A 46 -5.99 -1.48 -1.15
C TYR A 46 -5.37 -2.55 -0.27
N ASN A 47 -5.02 -2.27 0.99
CA ASN A 47 -4.35 -3.22 1.87
C ASN A 47 -5.15 -4.52 2.09
N PRO A 48 -6.48 -4.48 2.37
CA PRO A 48 -7.26 -5.71 2.50
C PRO A 48 -7.30 -6.54 1.22
N MET A 49 -7.34 -5.88 0.05
CA MET A 49 -7.29 -6.55 -1.25
C MET A 49 -5.90 -7.14 -1.53
N SER A 50 -4.85 -6.45 -1.10
CA SER A 50 -3.45 -6.88 -1.24
C SER A 50 -3.21 -8.18 -0.49
N ILE A 51 -3.59 -8.21 0.79
CA ILE A 51 -3.48 -9.39 1.66
C ILE A 51 -4.32 -10.54 1.09
N PHE A 52 -5.59 -10.28 0.75
CA PHE A 52 -6.48 -11.30 0.21
C PHE A 52 -5.96 -11.92 -1.10
N LYS A 53 -5.35 -11.14 -1.97
CA LYS A 53 -4.75 -11.64 -3.22
C LYS A 53 -3.32 -12.14 -3.06
N ASN A 54 -2.73 -11.94 -1.89
CA ASN A 54 -1.30 -12.07 -1.64
C ASN A 54 -0.47 -11.35 -2.73
N ARG A 55 -0.79 -10.10 -3.05
CA ARG A 55 -0.17 -9.36 -4.16
C ARG A 55 -0.21 -7.86 -3.89
N GLU A 56 0.89 -7.20 -4.21
CA GLU A 56 1.07 -5.77 -3.93
C GLU A 56 0.22 -4.89 -4.83
N TYR A 57 -0.50 -3.95 -4.24
CA TYR A 57 -1.05 -2.79 -4.95
C TYR A 57 -0.14 -1.59 -4.76
N GLY A 58 -0.08 -0.72 -5.76
CA GLY A 58 0.58 0.58 -5.61
C GLY A 58 0.02 1.64 -6.54
N GLY A 59 0.36 2.89 -6.24
CA GLY A 59 -0.05 4.06 -7.00
C GLY A 59 0.74 5.31 -6.60
N ILE A 60 0.37 6.45 -7.17
CA ILE A 60 1.05 7.73 -6.95
C ILE A 60 0.18 8.64 -6.09
N ILE A 61 0.80 9.32 -5.14
CA ILE A 61 0.20 10.43 -4.40
C ILE A 61 0.52 11.72 -5.15
N PHE A 62 -0.49 12.55 -5.37
CA PHE A 62 -0.33 13.79 -6.13
C PHE A 62 -0.95 14.98 -5.41
N ARG A 63 -0.42 16.17 -5.71
CA ARG A 63 -1.03 17.47 -5.39
C ARG A 63 -1.73 18.02 -6.63
N ALA A 64 -3.03 18.26 -6.52
CA ALA A 64 -3.83 18.87 -7.57
C ALA A 64 -3.56 20.39 -7.67
N LYS A 65 -4.06 21.00 -8.75
CA LYS A 65 -3.87 22.44 -9.02
C LYS A 65 -4.53 23.35 -7.99
N ASP A 66 -5.62 22.90 -7.39
CA ASP A 66 -6.34 23.59 -6.33
C ASP A 66 -5.63 23.48 -4.96
N GLY A 67 -4.47 22.81 -4.90
CA GLY A 67 -3.70 22.58 -3.69
C GLY A 67 -4.14 21.36 -2.89
N SER A 68 -5.24 20.71 -3.25
CA SER A 68 -5.69 19.48 -2.62
C SER A 68 -4.79 18.30 -2.96
N TYR A 69 -4.82 17.26 -2.13
CA TYR A 69 -4.07 16.02 -2.36
C TYR A 69 -4.99 14.91 -2.85
N GLY A 70 -4.40 13.94 -3.54
CA GLY A 70 -5.08 12.79 -4.09
C GLY A 70 -4.12 11.63 -4.34
N TYR A 71 -4.67 10.51 -4.79
CA TYR A 71 -3.90 9.32 -5.14
C TYR A 71 -4.45 8.68 -6.42
N THR A 72 -3.58 8.11 -7.26
CA THR A 72 -4.02 7.40 -8.47
C THR A 72 -4.63 6.05 -8.12
N ARG A 73 -5.46 5.50 -9.01
CA ARG A 73 -6.03 4.16 -8.82
C ARG A 73 -4.90 3.14 -8.64
N GLY A 74 -5.05 2.31 -7.61
CA GLY A 74 -4.07 1.27 -7.28
C GLY A 74 -3.99 0.26 -8.41
N ARG A 75 -2.79 0.11 -8.97
CA ARG A 75 -2.49 -0.93 -9.95
C ARG A 75 -1.95 -2.15 -9.22
N LEU A 76 -2.34 -3.33 -9.69
CA LEU A 76 -1.86 -4.58 -9.15
C LEU A 76 -0.47 -4.87 -9.72
N GLY A 77 0.49 -5.11 -8.85
CA GLY A 77 1.86 -5.48 -9.16
C GLY A 77 2.00 -6.92 -9.68
N THR A 78 3.18 -7.29 -10.15
CA THR A 78 3.51 -8.66 -10.57
C THR A 78 4.22 -9.39 -9.43
N GLY A 79 3.59 -10.43 -8.87
CA GLY A 79 4.13 -11.13 -7.69
C GLY A 79 4.21 -10.22 -6.46
N ARG A 80 5.40 -10.13 -5.86
CA ARG A 80 5.76 -9.29 -4.69
C ARG A 80 6.42 -7.97 -5.11
N THR A 81 5.94 -7.34 -6.17
CA THR A 81 6.51 -6.08 -6.63
C THR A 81 5.41 -5.14 -7.03
N ALA A 82 5.34 -4.02 -6.33
CA ALA A 82 4.47 -2.90 -6.62
C ALA A 82 4.61 -2.45 -8.10
N PRO A 83 3.52 -1.93 -8.70
CA PRO A 83 3.58 -1.36 -10.04
C PRO A 83 4.58 -0.21 -10.11
N THR A 84 5.22 -0.04 -11.27
CA THR A 84 6.20 1.05 -11.45
C THR A 84 5.55 2.43 -11.35
N PHE A 85 6.36 3.46 -11.07
CA PHE A 85 5.91 4.85 -11.14
C PHE A 85 5.33 5.18 -12.53
N LYS A 86 6.00 4.78 -13.62
CA LYS A 86 5.53 5.00 -15.00
C LYS A 86 4.15 4.39 -15.23
N ASP A 87 3.94 3.19 -14.70
CA ASP A 87 2.65 2.52 -14.75
C ASP A 87 1.57 3.28 -13.97
N SER A 88 1.92 3.77 -12.79
CA SER A 88 0.98 4.45 -11.90
C SER A 88 0.70 5.90 -12.33
N ALA A 89 1.59 6.50 -13.13
CA ALA A 89 1.51 7.89 -13.61
C ALA A 89 0.44 8.13 -14.68
N GLY A 90 0.00 7.10 -15.39
CA GLY A 90 -1.09 7.22 -16.37
C GLY A 90 -2.43 7.65 -15.78
N GLY A 91 -2.60 7.54 -14.46
CA GLY A 91 -3.80 7.96 -13.73
C GLY A 91 -3.75 9.38 -13.14
N LEU A 92 -2.69 10.16 -13.41
CA LEU A 92 -2.53 11.50 -12.84
C LEU A 92 -3.44 12.52 -13.53
N PRO A 93 -4.20 13.34 -12.78
CA PRO A 93 -4.95 14.46 -13.35
C PRO A 93 -4.04 15.45 -14.08
N LYS A 94 -4.54 16.07 -15.16
CA LYS A 94 -3.74 17.00 -15.97
C LYS A 94 -3.24 18.19 -15.15
N GLY A 95 -1.93 18.29 -14.99
CA GLY A 95 -1.25 19.35 -14.25
C GLY A 95 -1.28 19.18 -12.74
N SER A 96 -1.55 17.98 -12.23
CA SER A 96 -1.17 17.60 -10.87
C SER A 96 0.34 17.35 -10.77
N THR A 97 0.91 17.57 -9.60
CA THR A 97 2.32 17.27 -9.30
C THR A 97 2.41 15.97 -8.50
N PRO A 98 3.19 14.96 -8.92
CA PRO A 98 3.47 13.81 -8.08
C PRO A 98 4.27 14.26 -6.85
N VAL A 99 3.81 13.88 -5.66
CA VAL A 99 4.44 14.22 -4.37
C VAL A 99 4.82 12.98 -3.57
N GLY A 100 4.52 11.80 -4.08
CA GLY A 100 4.85 10.55 -3.41
C GLY A 100 4.27 9.33 -4.11
N GLN A 101 4.45 8.18 -3.49
CA GLN A 101 3.82 6.93 -3.88
C GLN A 101 3.23 6.22 -2.66
N TYR A 102 2.34 5.29 -2.94
CA TYR A 102 1.90 4.32 -1.94
C TYR A 102 2.02 2.93 -2.52
N HIS A 103 2.31 1.97 -1.66
CA HIS A 103 2.21 0.56 -1.99
C HIS A 103 1.77 -0.26 -0.77
N THR A 104 1.40 -1.50 -1.03
CA THR A 104 0.91 -2.44 -0.01
C THR A 104 1.66 -3.73 -0.17
N HIS A 105 1.93 -4.42 0.92
CA HIS A 105 2.45 -5.77 0.89
C HIS A 105 1.34 -6.80 0.84
N GLY A 106 1.67 -7.96 0.27
CA GLY A 106 0.82 -9.14 0.32
C GLY A 106 0.73 -9.71 1.74
N ASP A 107 0.14 -10.90 1.83
CA ASP A 107 0.10 -11.64 3.09
C ASP A 107 1.49 -12.17 3.44
N TYR A 108 1.69 -12.54 4.71
CA TYR A 108 2.90 -13.23 5.14
C TYR A 108 3.12 -14.48 4.29
N SER A 109 4.34 -14.71 3.83
CA SER A 109 4.63 -15.87 2.98
C SER A 109 6.02 -16.45 3.22
N ASP A 110 6.19 -17.73 2.94
CA ASP A 110 7.50 -18.37 2.90
C ASP A 110 8.28 -18.01 1.61
N SER A 111 9.49 -18.57 1.45
CA SER A 111 10.33 -18.37 0.26
C SER A 111 9.69 -18.92 -1.03
N GLY A 112 8.79 -19.89 -0.92
CA GLY A 112 8.01 -20.47 -2.02
C GLY A 112 6.70 -19.73 -2.33
N PHE A 113 6.44 -18.60 -1.65
CA PHE A 113 5.23 -17.81 -1.78
C PHE A 113 3.95 -18.49 -1.28
N ASN A 114 4.08 -19.52 -0.44
CA ASN A 114 2.95 -20.07 0.28
C ASN A 114 2.61 -19.17 1.45
N ARG A 115 1.32 -18.95 1.71
CA ARG A 115 0.87 -18.12 2.83
C ARG A 115 1.31 -18.71 4.16
N THR A 116 1.77 -17.84 5.05
CA THR A 116 2.19 -18.18 6.40
C THR A 116 1.57 -17.20 7.41
N ASN A 117 1.94 -17.31 8.68
CA ASN A 117 1.72 -16.26 9.66
C ASN A 117 3.01 -15.43 9.79
N LYS A 118 2.97 -14.37 10.60
CA LYS A 118 4.12 -13.49 10.85
C LYS A 118 5.41 -14.24 11.25
N ALA A 119 5.29 -15.33 12.01
CA ALA A 119 6.46 -16.10 12.45
C ALA A 119 7.12 -16.92 11.33
N GLY A 120 6.35 -17.25 10.28
CA GLY A 120 6.84 -17.94 9.09
C GLY A 120 7.08 -17.02 7.90
N ASP A 121 7.14 -15.70 8.13
CA ASP A 121 7.36 -14.75 7.04
C ASP A 121 8.83 -14.67 6.66
N TYR A 122 9.14 -15.02 5.42
CA TYR A 122 10.50 -14.97 4.89
C TYR A 122 10.89 -13.58 4.40
N HIS A 123 9.91 -12.73 4.09
CA HIS A 123 10.11 -11.51 3.30
C HIS A 123 10.05 -10.22 4.11
N ASN A 124 9.93 -10.29 5.43
CA ASN A 124 9.78 -9.13 6.32
C ASN A 124 8.68 -8.16 5.84
N SER A 125 7.51 -8.72 5.55
CA SER A 125 6.36 -8.07 4.92
C SER A 125 5.80 -6.88 5.72
N ASP A 126 6.26 -6.65 6.96
CA ASP A 126 5.90 -5.49 7.78
C ASP A 126 6.86 -4.29 7.66
N GLN A 127 7.90 -4.38 6.83
CA GLN A 127 8.92 -3.33 6.70
C GLN A 127 9.19 -3.00 5.23
N PHE A 128 9.62 -1.77 4.95
CA PHE A 128 10.12 -1.40 3.62
C PHE A 128 11.32 -2.30 3.25
N SER A 129 11.32 -2.83 2.03
CA SER A 129 12.47 -3.57 1.53
C SER A 129 13.61 -2.61 1.16
N SER A 130 14.83 -3.12 1.07
CA SER A 130 15.98 -2.34 0.58
C SER A 130 15.74 -1.77 -0.83
N LYS A 131 14.92 -2.44 -1.64
CA LYS A 131 14.53 -1.99 -2.97
C LYS A 131 13.59 -0.79 -2.90
N ASP A 132 12.63 -0.78 -1.97
CA ASP A 132 11.71 0.34 -1.78
C ASP A 132 12.48 1.58 -1.34
N ILE A 133 13.39 1.42 -0.37
CA ILE A 133 14.29 2.48 0.12
C ILE A 133 15.17 3.04 -1.00
N PHE A 134 15.73 2.19 -1.86
CA PHE A 134 16.53 2.61 -3.00
C PHE A 134 15.71 3.46 -3.99
N ILE A 135 14.51 2.98 -4.35
CA ILE A 135 13.60 3.68 -5.28
C ILE A 135 13.16 5.02 -4.68
N HIS A 136 12.77 5.03 -3.41
CA HIS A 136 12.39 6.24 -2.68
C HIS A 136 13.52 7.27 -2.65
N ASN A 137 14.75 6.87 -2.30
CA ASN A 137 15.89 7.79 -2.25
C ASN A 137 16.23 8.36 -3.65
N GLN A 138 16.11 7.56 -4.71
CA GLN A 138 16.26 8.04 -6.08
C GLN A 138 15.18 9.08 -6.44
N ALA A 139 13.92 8.81 -6.09
CA ALA A 139 12.81 9.71 -6.33
C ALA A 139 12.93 11.00 -5.52
N ASN A 140 13.28 10.93 -4.24
CA ASN A 140 13.47 12.08 -3.36
C ASN A 140 14.60 13.01 -3.83
N GLY A 141 15.62 12.49 -4.50
CA GLY A 141 16.64 13.32 -5.16
C GLY A 141 16.11 14.17 -6.32
N SER A 142 15.05 13.71 -6.98
CA SER A 142 14.39 14.42 -8.09
C SER A 142 13.20 15.27 -7.64
N TYR A 143 12.52 14.85 -6.58
CA TYR A 143 11.32 15.48 -6.02
C TYR A 143 11.52 15.71 -4.52
N PRO A 144 11.99 16.90 -4.11
CA PRO A 144 12.15 17.22 -2.70
C PRO A 144 10.82 17.08 -1.94
N GLY A 145 10.84 16.31 -0.86
CA GLY A 145 9.64 16.03 -0.06
C GLY A 145 8.78 14.90 -0.64
N TYR A 146 9.38 13.98 -1.39
CA TYR A 146 8.72 12.76 -1.83
C TYR A 146 8.40 11.86 -0.63
N THR A 147 7.16 11.40 -0.54
CA THR A 147 6.70 10.44 0.46
C THR A 147 6.52 9.06 -0.17
N ASP A 148 6.97 7.99 0.48
CA ASP A 148 6.55 6.63 0.15
C ASP A 148 5.80 6.04 1.34
N ALA A 149 4.56 5.62 1.09
CA ALA A 149 3.67 5.07 2.10
C ALA A 149 3.45 3.57 1.89
N LEU A 150 3.57 2.79 2.94
CA LEU A 150 3.47 1.34 2.94
C LEU A 150 2.29 0.87 3.80
N GLY A 151 1.48 -0.04 3.26
CA GLY A 151 0.52 -0.83 4.03
C GLY A 151 0.97 -2.28 4.20
N THR A 152 0.87 -2.81 5.43
CA THR A 152 1.43 -4.10 5.80
C THR A 152 0.36 -5.14 6.17
N PRO A 153 0.68 -6.45 6.10
CA PRO A 153 -0.22 -7.52 6.55
C PRO A 153 -0.54 -7.50 8.05
N SER A 154 0.30 -6.88 8.89
CA SER A 154 -0.07 -6.59 10.30
C SER A 154 -1.17 -5.54 10.45
N GLY A 155 -1.58 -4.88 9.36
CA GLY A 155 -2.55 -3.78 9.37
C GLY A 155 -1.93 -2.41 9.68
N GLY A 156 -0.61 -2.33 9.81
CA GLY A 156 0.11 -1.07 10.03
C GLY A 156 0.26 -0.26 8.73
N PHE A 157 0.21 1.07 8.87
CA PHE A 157 0.55 2.00 7.81
C PHE A 157 1.78 2.81 8.22
N TRP A 158 2.76 2.82 7.33
CA TRP A 158 4.06 3.44 7.55
C TRP A 158 4.39 4.38 6.41
N LYS A 159 5.30 5.32 6.67
CA LYS A 159 5.90 6.13 5.61
C LYS A 159 7.38 6.34 5.83
N ILE A 160 8.07 6.54 4.71
CA ILE A 160 9.41 7.12 4.66
C ILE A 160 9.33 8.45 3.91
N PHE A 161 10.12 9.42 4.37
CA PHE A 161 10.12 10.77 3.85
C PHE A 161 11.55 11.34 3.88
N GLY A 162 11.91 12.10 2.86
CA GLY A 162 13.27 12.62 2.73
C GLY A 162 14.29 11.52 2.46
N ARG A 163 15.57 11.77 2.72
CA ARG A 163 16.61 10.75 2.52
C ARG A 163 16.62 9.79 3.71
N VAL A 164 16.42 8.51 3.44
CA VAL A 164 16.41 7.44 4.45
C VAL A 164 17.58 6.49 4.28
N SER A 165 18.08 5.94 5.38
CA SER A 165 19.20 5.01 5.44
C SER A 165 18.76 3.56 5.52
N GLY A 166 17.58 3.30 6.09
CA GLY A 166 17.07 1.95 6.34
C GLY A 166 15.57 1.91 6.64
N PRO A 167 15.01 0.70 6.83
CA PRO A 167 13.59 0.53 7.17
C PRO A 167 13.23 1.08 8.55
N ASP A 168 14.20 1.22 9.45
CA ASP A 168 14.00 1.76 10.80
C ASP A 168 13.74 3.27 10.81
N ASP A 169 14.00 3.97 9.69
CA ASP A 169 13.64 5.38 9.52
C ASP A 169 12.15 5.56 9.18
N ALA A 170 11.41 4.47 8.99
CA ALA A 170 9.98 4.51 8.75
C ALA A 170 9.23 4.96 10.00
N ILE A 171 8.27 5.86 9.82
CA ILE A 171 7.41 6.36 10.88
C ILE A 171 5.95 5.97 10.59
N PRO A 172 5.10 5.85 11.63
CA PRO A 172 3.68 5.66 11.43
C PRO A 172 3.09 6.74 10.53
N LEU A 173 2.24 6.33 9.59
CA LEU A 173 1.57 7.22 8.65
C LEU A 173 0.44 8.01 9.33
#